data_AF-A0A3L8BE71-F1
#
_entry.id   AF-A0A3L8BE71-F1
#
_cell.length_a   1.000
_cell.length_b   1.000
_cell.length_c   1.000
_cell.angle_alpha   90.00
_cell.angle_beta   90.00
_cell.angle_gamma   90.00
#
_symmetry.space_group_name_H-M   'P 1'
#
loop_
_entity.id
_entity.type
_entity.pdbx_description
1 polymer ?
#
loop_
_entity_poly.entity_id
_entity_poly.type
_entity_poly.pdbx_seq_one_letter_code
_entity_poly.pdbx_strand_id
1 'polypeptide(L)'
;MHTDAIFICSMEKAARQVESDWEPFHVVRQFIDGESDVLSEGCYYACRSSIDRYYRYLSCQEDHYRVYWRNETSFEVYENRLSDCA
;
A
#
# COMPACT_ATOMS: atom_id res chain seq x y z
N MET A 1 4.50 -23.79 1.72
CA MET A 1 5.40 -22.63 1.72
C MET A 1 4.53 -21.41 1.95
N HIS A 2 4.69 -20.71 3.08
CA HIS A 2 4.07 -19.39 3.22
C HIS A 2 4.80 -18.46 2.27
N THR A 3 4.09 -17.94 1.28
CA THR A 3 4.60 -16.85 0.46
C THR A 3 4.49 -15.62 1.35
N ASP A 4 5.61 -15.08 1.80
CA ASP A 4 5.59 -13.81 2.54
C ASP A 4 5.16 -12.68 1.61
N ALA A 5 4.51 -11.64 2.17
CA ALA A 5 4.15 -10.47 1.39
C ALA A 5 5.43 -9.76 0.89
N ILE A 6 5.45 -9.34 -0.37
CA ILE A 6 6.55 -8.53 -0.93
C ILE A 6 6.57 -7.16 -0.25
N PHE A 7 5.38 -6.59 -0.09
CA PHE A 7 5.19 -5.34 0.64
C PHE A 7 3.77 -5.22 1.20
N ILE A 8 3.63 -4.31 2.17
CA ILE A 8 2.37 -3.87 2.75
C ILE A 8 2.15 -2.42 2.33
N CYS A 9 0.95 -2.09 1.88
CA CYS A 9 0.53 -0.71 1.69
C CYS A 9 -0.40 -0.32 2.83
N SER A 10 -0.14 0.81 3.48
CA SER A 10 -0.93 1.34 4.60
C SER A 10 -1.22 2.82 4.42
N MET A 11 -2.35 3.28 4.91
CA MET A 11 -2.63 4.69 5.13
C MET A 11 -2.41 5.03 6.60
N GLU A 12 -1.52 5.97 6.86
CA GLU A 12 -1.02 6.32 8.20
C GLU A 12 -1.18 7.81 8.47
N LYS A 13 -1.33 8.19 9.74
CA LYS A 13 -1.25 9.60 10.13
C LYS A 13 0.22 10.01 10.10
N ALA A 14 0.53 11.12 9.43
CA ALA A 14 1.86 11.67 9.44
C ALA A 14 2.23 12.11 10.86
N ALA A 15 3.46 11.84 11.29
CA ALA A 15 3.97 12.38 12.53
C ALA A 15 3.95 13.92 12.45
N ARG A 16 3.26 14.57 13.40
CA ARG A 16 3.08 16.03 13.45
C ARG A 16 4.41 16.77 13.23
N GLN A 17 4.61 17.29 12.03
CA GLN A 17 5.47 18.44 11.83
C GLN A 17 4.62 19.69 12.02
N VAL A 18 5.03 20.46 13.03
CA VAL A 18 4.63 21.81 13.45
C VAL A 18 3.80 22.61 12.42
N GLU A 19 2.70 23.21 12.91
CA GLU A 19 1.88 24.26 12.26
C GLU A 19 1.17 23.89 10.94
N SER A 20 0.29 22.90 10.98
CA SER A 20 -0.77 22.77 9.97
C SER A 20 -2.13 22.59 10.64
N ASP A 21 -3.14 23.33 10.16
CA ASP A 21 -4.52 23.25 10.64
C ASP A 21 -5.22 21.93 10.25
N TRP A 22 -4.58 21.11 9.40
CA TRP A 22 -5.11 19.82 8.95
C TRP A 22 -4.19 18.66 9.33
N GLU A 23 -4.78 17.53 9.75
CA GLU A 23 -4.04 16.29 10.01
C GLU A 23 -3.54 15.69 8.69
N PRO A 24 -2.22 15.61 8.45
CA PRO A 24 -1.70 14.98 7.24
C PRO A 24 -1.76 13.46 7.36
N PHE A 25 -2.14 12.81 6.27
CA PHE A 25 -2.09 11.37 6.08
C PHE A 25 -1.09 11.04 4.98
N HIS A 26 -0.45 9.88 5.12
CA HIS A 26 0.43 9.31 4.11
C HIS A 26 -0.13 7.96 3.66
N VAL A 27 0.06 7.65 2.37
CA VAL A 27 -0.01 6.27 1.88
C VAL A 27 1.43 5.77 1.79
N VAL A 28 1.75 4.78 2.61
CA VAL A 28 3.10 4.22 2.73
C VAL A 28 3.11 2.82 2.13
N ARG A 29 4.16 2.53 1.36
CA ARG A 29 4.49 1.18 0.93
C ARG A 29 5.71 0.73 1.71
N GLN A 30 5.56 -0.31 2.52
CA GLN A 30 6.64 -0.90 3.31
C GLN A 30 7.01 -2.27 2.75
N PHE A 31 8.27 -2.41 2.31
CA PHE A 31 8.82 -3.65 1.80
C PHE A 31 9.30 -4.55 2.93
N ILE A 32 9.39 -5.85 2.66
CA ILE A 32 9.81 -6.86 3.64
C ILE A 32 11.27 -6.72 4.08
N ASP A 33 12.11 -6.08 3.28
CA ASP A 33 13.51 -5.76 3.60
C ASP A 33 13.64 -4.58 4.58
N GLY A 34 12.53 -3.93 4.92
CA GLY A 34 12.47 -2.80 5.85
C GLY A 34 12.51 -1.43 5.16
N GLU A 35 12.66 -1.37 3.83
CA GLU A 35 12.55 -0.11 3.08
C GLU A 35 11.10 0.36 3.03
N SER A 36 10.89 1.68 2.93
CA SER A 36 9.55 2.25 2.77
C SER A 36 9.53 3.49 1.88
N ASP A 37 8.45 3.62 1.13
CA ASP A 37 8.17 4.76 0.25
C ASP A 37 6.86 5.42 0.65
N VAL A 38 6.80 6.75 0.53
CA VAL A 38 5.55 7.50 0.58
C VAL A 38 5.01 7.64 -0.84
N LEU A 39 3.88 6.97 -1.12
CA LEU A 39 3.21 7.00 -2.41
C LEU A 39 2.34 8.26 -2.59
N SER A 40 1.85 8.81 -1.49
CA SER A 40 0.96 9.98 -1.49
C SER A 40 0.93 10.63 -0.10
N GLU A 41 0.78 11.95 -0.08
CA GLU A 41 0.55 12.75 1.13
C GLU A 41 -0.65 13.68 0.90
N GLY A 42 -1.44 13.91 1.94
CA GLY A 42 -2.52 14.89 1.90
C GLY A 42 -3.57 14.67 2.98
N CYS A 43 -4.78 15.17 2.76
CA CYS A 43 -5.89 14.92 3.67
C CYS A 43 -6.37 13.45 3.60
N TYR A 44 -7.16 13.04 4.58
CA TYR A 44 -7.73 11.69 4.68
C TYR A 44 -8.36 11.20 3.36
N TYR A 45 -9.23 12.00 2.74
CA TYR A 45 -9.96 11.59 1.53
C TYR A 45 -9.05 11.47 0.30
N ALA A 46 -8.02 12.30 0.20
CA ALA A 46 -7.04 12.20 -0.88
C ALA A 46 -6.23 10.90 -0.74
N CYS A 47 -5.74 10.60 0.47
CA CYS A 47 -5.00 9.38 0.75
C CYS A 47 -5.87 8.13 0.62
N ARG A 48 -7.13 8.17 1.07
CA ARG A 48 -8.11 7.09 0.90
C ARG A 48 -8.36 6.78 -0.58
N SER A 49 -8.46 7.81 -1.41
CA SER A 49 -8.61 7.65 -2.86
C SER A 49 -7.33 7.12 -3.53
N SER A 50 -6.16 7.54 -3.02
CA SER A 50 -4.87 7.12 -3.51
C SER A 50 -4.61 5.62 -3.24
N ILE A 51 -4.84 5.15 -2.00
CA ILE A 51 -4.67 3.73 -1.66
C ILE A 51 -5.63 2.83 -2.42
N ASP A 52 -6.89 3.26 -2.65
CA ASP A 52 -7.85 2.51 -3.49
C ASP A 52 -7.39 2.41 -4.94
N ARG A 53 -6.85 3.51 -5.50
CA ARG A 53 -6.33 3.52 -6.87
C ARG A 53 -5.14 2.58 -6.99
N TYR A 54 -4.24 2.59 -6.01
CA TYR A 54 -3.07 1.73 -6.02
C TYR A 54 -3.44 0.25 -5.87
N TYR A 55 -4.40 -0.07 -4.98
CA TYR A 55 -4.99 -1.40 -4.90
C TYR A 55 -5.50 -1.88 -6.27
N ARG A 56 -6.36 -1.09 -6.93
CA ARG A 56 -6.93 -1.45 -8.23
C ARG A 56 -5.86 -1.62 -9.31
N TYR A 57 -4.87 -0.74 -9.34
CA TYR A 57 -3.75 -0.82 -10.29
C TYR A 57 -2.99 -2.15 -10.17
N LEU A 58 -2.72 -2.59 -8.93
CA LEU A 58 -2.04 -3.87 -8.69
C LEU A 58 -2.97 -5.07 -8.93
N SER A 59 -4.24 -4.96 -8.55
CA SER A 59 -5.25 -6.00 -8.84
C SER A 59 -5.46 -6.23 -10.33
N CYS A 60 -5.21 -5.25 -11.20
CA CYS A 60 -5.25 -5.45 -12.65
C CYS A 60 -4.03 -6.20 -13.21
N GLN A 61 -2.98 -6.41 -12.41
CA GLN A 61 -1.77 -7.14 -12.78
C GLN A 61 -1.78 -8.52 -12.13
N GLU A 62 -2.87 -9.27 -12.34
CA GLU A 62 -3.09 -10.58 -11.71
C GLU A 62 -1.97 -11.57 -12.05
N ASP A 63 -1.35 -11.45 -13.23
CA ASP A 63 -0.19 -12.26 -13.62
C ASP A 63 1.05 -12.01 -12.74
N HIS A 64 1.17 -10.86 -12.08
CA HIS A 64 2.34 -10.54 -11.26
C HIS A 64 2.03 -10.56 -9.78
N TYR A 65 0.81 -10.15 -9.40
CA TYR A 65 0.48 -9.86 -8.01
C TYR A 65 -0.82 -10.50 -7.56
N ARG A 66 -0.82 -10.94 -6.30
CA ARG A 66 -2.02 -11.22 -5.52
C ARG A 66 -2.13 -10.17 -4.42
N VAL A 67 -3.27 -9.48 -4.36
CA VAL A 67 -3.47 -8.33 -3.46
C VAL A 67 -4.64 -8.62 -2.51
N TYR A 68 -4.44 -8.40 -1.21
CA TYR A 68 -5.45 -8.68 -0.18
C TYR A 68 -5.60 -7.53 0.82
N TRP A 69 -6.82 -7.01 0.97
CA TRP A 69 -7.14 -6.07 2.04
C TRP A 69 -7.03 -6.77 3.41
N ARG A 70 -6.30 -6.14 4.33
CA ARG A 70 -6.24 -6.57 5.74
C ARG A 70 -7.31 -5.88 6.57
N ASN A 71 -7.58 -4.62 6.26
CA ASN A 71 -8.55 -3.75 6.90
C ASN A 71 -8.90 -2.59 5.95
N GLU A 72 -9.62 -1.57 6.43
CA GLU A 72 -10.06 -0.45 5.60
C GLU A 72 -8.94 0.47 5.09
N THR A 73 -7.73 0.37 5.68
CA THR A 73 -6.62 1.30 5.43
C THR A 73 -5.32 0.60 5.06
N SER A 74 -5.32 -0.72 4.87
CA SER A 74 -4.10 -1.44 4.48
C SER A 74 -4.37 -2.74 3.72
N PHE A 75 -3.48 -3.05 2.78
CA PHE A 75 -3.48 -4.29 2.02
C PHE A 75 -2.07 -4.86 1.89
N GLU A 76 -2.00 -6.18 1.70
CA GLU A 76 -0.78 -6.94 1.44
C GLU A 76 -0.69 -7.30 -0.03
N VAL A 77 0.54 -7.36 -0.53
CA VAL A 77 0.85 -7.75 -1.91
C VAL A 77 1.82 -8.91 -1.91
N TYR A 78 1.48 -9.94 -2.67
CA TYR A 78 2.23 -11.16 -2.83
C TYR A 78 2.56 -11.39 -4.30
N GLU A 79 3.64 -12.10 -4.58
CA GLU A 79 3.99 -12.54 -5.93
C GLU A 79 3.00 -13.59 -6.42
N ASN A 80 2.52 -13.45 -7.66
CA ASN A 80 1.76 -14.51 -8.30
C ASN A 80 2.70 -15.51 -9.01
N ARG A 81 3.21 -16.47 -8.25
CA ARG A 81 4.13 -17.53 -8.74
C ARG A 81 3.53 -18.50 -9.75
N LEU A 82 2.26 -18.34 -10.12
CA LEU A 82 1.66 -19.14 -11.20
C LEU A 82 2.12 -18.69 -12.59
N SER A 83 2.71 -17.49 -12.71
CA SER A 83 3.14 -16.93 -14.00
C SER A 83 4.55 -17.35 -14.42
N ASP A 84 5.34 -17.94 -13.52
CA ASP A 84 6.68 -18.48 -13.82
C ASP A 84 6.64 -19.92 -14.36
N CYS A 85 5.44 -20.49 -14.55
CA CYS A 85 5.23 -21.80 -15.17
C CYS A 85 4.72 -21.66 -16.61
N ALA A 86 5.48 -20.99 -17.48
CA ALA A 86 5.22 -20.91 -18.92
C ALA A 86 6.51 -21.08 -19.72
#